data_AF-A0A9D4B4K6-F1
#
_entry.id   AF-A0A9D4B4K6-F1
#
_cell.length_a   1.000
_cell.length_b   1.000
_cell.length_c   1.000
_cell.angle_alpha   90.00
_cell.angle_beta   90.00
_cell.angle_gamma   90.00
#
_symmetry.space_group_name_H-M   'P 1'
#
loop_
_entity.id
_entity.type
_entity.pdbx_description
1 polymer ?
#
loop_
_entity_poly.entity_id
_entity_poly.type
_entity_poly.pdbx_seq_one_letter_code
_entity_poly.pdbx_strand_id
1 'polypeptide(L)'
;MCCSKADRGGNKAGLCIALCLWGTVAQNHGVRDIDECNKTTDICGPKTMCINTNGSYRCECLAGYIPSNGNTTVCKVPSINSSVQFVAIKETFRNFSLQGKRSGESSIFSSFFNSTFDILMSMFGDGNVTLSLENATLPFNSVLNSTSRLDGGGKGEVVSAVTFVLQTMELSTLAIALQSPERTTQDVTTESLAIQTRLVTGNCSQHSEVFTLRAHEETMDVHCDTITGAATQGVGAAAFISYSTLDSIISARRLSEGNLLVGGKLEKSHINSRVVSGAVGDGSPVHLSSPANFTLRHKQYPV
;
A
#
# COMPACT_ATOMS: atom_id res chain seq x y z
N MET A 1 7.44 36.32 -30.09
CA MET A 1 8.31 37.12 -30.99
C MET A 1 8.85 38.31 -30.20
N CYS A 2 10.10 38.26 -29.74
CA CYS A 2 10.78 39.40 -29.10
C CYS A 2 11.77 40.02 -30.09
N CYS A 3 11.27 40.90 -30.95
CA CYS A 3 12.01 41.95 -31.65
C CYS A 3 10.97 42.80 -32.37
N SER A 4 10.54 43.91 -31.77
CA SER A 4 9.85 44.95 -32.54
C SER A 4 10.90 45.66 -33.38
N LYS A 5 10.91 45.39 -34.69
CA LYS A 5 11.58 46.26 -35.66
C LYS A 5 10.97 47.65 -35.54
N ALA A 6 11.69 48.60 -34.94
CA ALA A 6 11.37 50.00 -35.11
C ALA A 6 11.85 50.40 -36.50
N ASP A 7 10.94 50.61 -37.44
CA ASP A 7 11.30 51.31 -38.68
C ASP A 7 10.14 52.13 -39.26
N ARG A 8 10.19 53.45 -39.07
CA ARG A 8 10.55 54.35 -40.17
C ARG A 8 10.73 55.80 -39.68
N GLY A 9 11.92 56.35 -39.89
CA GLY A 9 12.14 57.79 -40.04
C GLY A 9 13.29 58.42 -39.25
N GLY A 10 14.52 58.30 -39.76
CA GLY A 10 15.61 59.26 -39.51
C GLY A 10 16.60 58.89 -38.40
N ASN A 11 17.87 58.70 -38.81
CA ASN A 11 19.10 58.62 -38.00
C ASN A 11 18.95 58.80 -36.49
N LYS A 12 18.64 57.71 -35.78
CA LYS A 12 18.99 57.55 -34.36
C LYS A 12 19.41 56.10 -34.16
N ALA A 13 20.56 55.90 -33.53
CA ALA A 13 20.98 54.59 -33.06
C ALA A 13 19.85 53.99 -32.21
N GLY A 14 19.12 53.04 -32.79
CA GLY A 14 17.99 52.39 -32.11
C GLY A 14 18.53 51.45 -31.05
N LEU A 15 18.26 51.77 -29.78
CA LEU A 15 18.56 50.89 -28.67
C LEU A 15 17.61 49.68 -28.74
N CYS A 16 18.10 48.54 -29.23
CA CYS A 16 17.38 47.27 -29.10
C CYS A 16 17.50 46.78 -27.65
N ILE A 17 16.50 47.10 -26.84
CA ILE A 17 16.38 46.50 -25.51
C ILE A 17 15.73 45.12 -25.70
N ALA A 18 16.54 44.07 -25.60
CA ALA A 18 16.03 42.70 -25.51
C ALA A 18 15.45 42.48 -24.11
N LEU A 19 14.14 42.73 -23.95
CA LEU A 19 13.40 42.34 -22.75
C LEU A 19 13.00 40.87 -22.90
N CYS A 20 13.80 39.96 -22.35
CA CYS A 20 13.40 38.57 -22.13
C CYS A 20 12.56 38.50 -20.84
N LEU A 21 11.46 37.74 -20.88
CA LEU A 21 10.72 37.38 -19.68
C LEU A 21 11.59 36.47 -18.81
N TRP A 22 11.33 36.44 -17.49
CA TRP A 22 11.94 35.47 -16.58
C TRP A 22 11.84 34.06 -17.16
N GLY A 23 12.94 33.30 -17.09
CA GLY A 23 13.04 31.95 -17.65
C GLY A 23 13.48 31.85 -19.11
N THR A 24 13.82 32.97 -19.77
CA THR A 24 14.37 32.95 -21.14
C THR A 24 15.58 33.88 -21.31
N VAL A 25 16.47 33.56 -22.25
CA VAL A 25 17.63 34.37 -22.64
C VAL A 25 17.60 34.73 -24.12
N ALA A 26 18.13 35.90 -24.47
CA ALA A 26 18.32 36.29 -25.85
C ALA A 26 19.50 35.53 -26.47
N GLN A 27 19.30 34.90 -27.61
CA GLN A 27 20.34 34.26 -28.42
C GLN A 27 20.11 34.61 -29.88
N ASN A 28 21.12 35.19 -30.55
CA ASN A 28 21.15 35.55 -31.99
C ASN A 28 19.79 35.52 -32.71
N HIS A 29 19.09 36.65 -32.70
CA HIS A 29 17.78 36.85 -33.36
C HIS A 29 16.63 35.95 -32.84
N GLY A 30 16.76 35.39 -31.65
CA GLY A 30 15.75 34.52 -31.03
C GLY A 30 15.74 34.55 -29.50
N VAL A 31 14.76 33.85 -28.94
CA VAL A 31 14.61 33.61 -27.50
C VAL A 31 14.90 32.14 -27.25
N ARG A 32 15.83 31.85 -26.35
CA ARG A 32 16.14 30.50 -25.90
C ARG A 32 15.67 30.31 -24.47
N ASP A 33 15.05 29.18 -24.21
CA ASP A 33 14.67 28.74 -22.88
C ASP A 33 15.89 28.56 -21.96
N ILE A 34 15.72 28.90 -20.68
CA ILE A 34 16.69 28.57 -19.64
C ILE A 34 16.24 27.26 -19.03
N ASP A 35 17.05 26.21 -19.11
CA ASP A 35 16.80 25.01 -18.34
C ASP A 35 17.16 25.25 -16.88
N GLU A 36 16.21 25.71 -16.07
CA GLU A 36 16.46 26.00 -14.65
C GLU A 36 16.77 24.74 -13.85
N CYS A 37 16.27 23.58 -14.30
CA CYS A 37 16.55 22.29 -13.67
C CYS A 37 18.03 21.91 -13.77
N ASN A 38 18.67 22.25 -14.89
CA ASN A 38 20.09 21.97 -15.10
C ASN A 38 20.99 23.12 -14.61
N LYS A 39 20.45 24.34 -14.55
CA LYS A 39 21.20 25.54 -14.13
C LYS A 39 21.27 25.70 -12.61
N THR A 40 20.24 25.30 -11.88
CA THR A 40 20.15 25.45 -10.42
C THR A 40 19.87 24.08 -9.80
N THR A 41 20.89 23.50 -9.17
CA THR A 41 20.73 22.27 -8.38
C THR A 41 19.78 22.51 -7.21
N ASP A 42 18.90 21.55 -6.95
CA ASP A 42 17.92 21.57 -5.85
C ASP A 42 16.85 22.68 -5.89
N ILE A 43 16.60 23.27 -7.05
CA ILE A 43 15.58 24.33 -7.21
C ILE A 43 14.15 23.91 -6.77
N CYS A 44 13.86 22.61 -6.82
CA CYS A 44 12.57 22.05 -6.43
C CYS A 44 12.50 21.53 -4.98
N GLY A 45 13.59 21.63 -4.22
CA GLY A 45 13.66 21.11 -2.85
C GLY A 45 13.78 19.57 -2.79
N PRO A 46 13.92 18.99 -1.60
CA PRO A 46 14.13 17.55 -1.44
C PRO A 46 12.89 16.74 -1.85
N LYS A 47 13.12 15.50 -2.31
CA LYS A 47 12.07 14.53 -2.71
C LYS A 47 11.16 15.02 -3.85
N THR A 48 11.72 15.84 -4.73
CA THR A 48 11.04 16.36 -5.91
C THR A 48 11.84 16.05 -7.17
N MET A 49 11.16 16.07 -8.32
CA MET A 49 11.73 16.02 -9.65
C MET A 49 11.47 17.36 -10.33
N CYS A 50 12.53 17.99 -10.84
CA CYS A 50 12.41 19.21 -11.64
C CYS A 50 12.11 18.85 -13.09
N ILE A 51 11.09 19.48 -13.66
CA ILE A 51 10.71 19.34 -15.06
C ILE A 51 10.81 20.71 -15.71
N ASN A 52 11.74 20.82 -16.65
CA ASN A 52 11.91 22.04 -17.44
C ASN A 52 10.71 22.21 -18.40
N THR A 53 10.21 23.43 -18.49
CA THR A 53 9.11 23.81 -19.38
C THR A 53 9.49 25.06 -20.16
N ASN A 54 8.90 25.32 -21.33
CA ASN A 54 9.34 26.46 -22.11
C ASN A 54 8.99 27.79 -21.41
N GLY A 55 10.01 28.52 -20.97
CA GLY A 55 9.95 29.77 -20.22
C GLY A 55 9.80 29.60 -18.70
N SER A 56 9.90 28.38 -18.15
CA SER A 56 9.77 28.13 -16.71
C SER A 56 10.17 26.70 -16.32
N TYR A 57 9.99 26.34 -15.05
CA TYR A 57 10.10 24.96 -14.59
C TYR A 57 8.91 24.64 -13.68
N ARG A 58 8.62 23.35 -13.54
CA ARG A 58 7.71 22.88 -12.50
C ARG A 58 8.35 21.77 -11.69
N CYS A 59 7.98 21.73 -10.43
CA CYS A 59 8.39 20.69 -9.51
C CYS A 59 7.25 19.68 -9.41
N GLU A 60 7.58 18.40 -9.52
CA GLU A 60 6.66 17.32 -9.24
C GLU A 60 7.22 16.49 -8.08
N CYS A 61 6.36 16.03 -7.17
CA CYS A 61 6.82 15.15 -6.11
C CYS A 61 7.32 13.83 -6.71
N LEU A 62 8.40 13.28 -6.15
CA LEU A 62 8.78 11.91 -6.48
C LEU A 62 7.61 10.97 -6.18
N ALA A 63 7.49 9.92 -6.97
CA ALA A 63 6.44 8.93 -6.81
C ALA A 63 6.40 8.39 -5.37
N GLY A 64 5.20 8.32 -4.79
CA GLY A 64 4.97 8.00 -3.38
C GLY A 64 4.95 9.21 -2.43
N TYR A 65 5.19 10.42 -2.92
CA TYR A 65 5.01 11.67 -2.16
C TYR A 65 3.93 12.57 -2.77
N ILE A 66 3.27 13.37 -1.93
CA ILE A 66 2.24 14.34 -2.35
C ILE A 66 2.64 15.78 -1.97
N PRO A 67 2.19 16.80 -2.73
CA PRO A 67 2.46 18.20 -2.41
C PRO A 67 1.85 18.58 -1.06
N SER A 68 2.61 19.29 -0.23
CA SER A 68 2.10 19.84 1.03
C SER A 68 1.31 21.11 0.74
N ASN A 69 -0.01 21.08 0.96
CA ASN A 69 -0.90 22.24 0.85
C ASN A 69 -0.83 22.96 -0.52
N GLY A 70 -0.66 22.20 -1.61
CA GLY A 70 -0.56 22.74 -2.97
C GLY A 70 0.80 23.37 -3.33
N ASN A 71 1.77 23.38 -2.40
CA ASN A 71 3.14 23.76 -2.70
C ASN A 71 3.92 22.56 -3.25
N THR A 72 4.35 22.65 -4.51
CA THR A 72 5.07 21.59 -5.21
C THR A 72 6.55 21.48 -4.84
N THR A 73 7.09 22.42 -4.06
CA THR A 73 8.48 22.37 -3.56
C THR A 73 8.62 21.68 -2.21
N VAL A 74 7.50 21.33 -1.56
CA VAL A 74 7.49 20.62 -0.28
C VAL A 74 6.64 19.37 -0.42
N CYS A 75 7.29 18.23 -0.54
CA CYS A 75 6.63 16.94 -0.71
C CYS A 75 6.58 16.18 0.63
N LYS A 76 5.40 15.66 0.96
CA LYS A 76 5.15 14.89 2.19
C LYS A 76 4.70 13.48 1.85
N VAL A 77 4.93 12.56 2.78
CA VAL A 77 4.31 11.23 2.71
C VAL A 77 2.79 11.38 2.86
N PRO A 78 1.97 10.57 2.17
CA PRO A 78 0.54 10.49 2.45
C PRO A 78 0.30 10.12 3.92
N SER A 79 -0.66 10.73 4.62
CA SER A 79 -1.00 10.36 6.02
C SER A 79 -2.05 9.24 6.07
N ILE A 80 -1.90 8.22 6.96
CA ILE A 80 -2.85 7.07 7.02
C ILE A 80 -4.23 7.56 7.43
N ASN A 81 -4.30 8.52 8.34
CA ASN A 81 -5.54 8.96 8.95
C ASN A 81 -6.48 9.67 7.94
N SER A 82 -5.93 10.09 6.79
CA SER A 82 -6.66 10.65 5.63
C SER A 82 -6.65 9.73 4.40
N SER A 83 -6.07 8.53 4.51
CA SER A 83 -5.96 7.57 3.40
C SER A 83 -7.26 6.79 3.21
N VAL A 84 -7.54 6.42 1.96
CA VAL A 84 -8.65 5.54 1.59
C VAL A 84 -8.59 4.20 2.35
N GLN A 85 -7.39 3.71 2.67
CA GLN A 85 -7.22 2.44 3.41
C GLN A 85 -7.75 2.52 4.85
N PHE A 86 -7.53 3.62 5.57
CA PHE A 86 -8.02 3.74 6.95
C PHE A 86 -9.55 3.84 7.00
N VAL A 87 -10.14 4.51 6.01
CA VAL A 87 -11.59 4.51 5.81
C VAL A 87 -12.08 3.08 5.55
N ALA A 88 -11.40 2.32 4.68
CA ALA A 88 -11.72 0.92 4.42
C ALA A 88 -11.61 0.03 5.67
N ILE A 89 -10.61 0.22 6.53
CA ILE A 89 -10.47 -0.50 7.80
C ILE A 89 -11.65 -0.18 8.74
N LYS A 90 -12.02 1.11 8.86
CA LYS A 90 -13.18 1.53 9.67
C LYS A 90 -14.49 0.96 9.14
N GLU A 91 -14.70 0.97 7.83
CA GLU A 91 -15.88 0.41 7.19
C GLU A 91 -15.93 -1.11 7.32
N THR A 92 -14.79 -1.79 7.21
CA THR A 92 -14.67 -3.24 7.45
C THR A 92 -15.13 -3.54 8.88
N PHE A 93 -14.63 -2.81 9.87
CA PHE A 93 -15.05 -2.98 11.25
C PHE A 93 -16.55 -2.71 11.44
N ARG A 94 -17.07 -1.62 10.85
CA ARG A 94 -18.50 -1.28 10.91
C ARG A 94 -19.35 -2.39 10.31
N ASN A 95 -18.98 -2.93 9.16
CA ASN A 95 -19.68 -4.02 8.48
C ASN A 95 -19.65 -5.30 9.30
N PHE A 96 -18.50 -5.69 9.85
CA PHE A 96 -18.40 -6.87 10.72
C PHE A 96 -19.20 -6.71 12.02
N SER A 97 -19.12 -5.55 12.67
CA SER A 97 -19.90 -5.25 13.88
C SER A 97 -21.42 -5.28 13.60
N LEU A 98 -21.85 -4.89 12.40
CA LEU A 98 -23.25 -4.97 11.96
C LEU A 98 -23.68 -6.40 11.59
N GLN A 99 -22.81 -7.20 10.97
CA GLN A 99 -23.06 -8.63 10.73
C GLN A 99 -23.24 -9.37 12.06
N GLY A 100 -22.42 -9.00 13.03
CA GLY A 100 -22.47 -9.51 14.38
C GLY A 100 -23.77 -9.27 15.14
N LYS A 101 -24.26 -8.03 15.12
CA LYS A 101 -25.55 -7.69 15.76
C LYS A 101 -26.75 -8.41 15.13
N ARG A 102 -26.63 -8.97 13.92
CA ARG A 102 -27.72 -9.70 13.23
C ARG A 102 -27.75 -11.20 13.54
N SER A 103 -26.65 -11.77 14.05
CA SER A 103 -26.56 -13.16 14.47
C SER A 103 -26.18 -13.19 15.94
N GLY A 104 -27.12 -13.42 16.87
CA GLY A 104 -26.88 -13.34 18.33
C GLY A 104 -25.51 -13.87 18.78
N GLU A 105 -24.54 -12.97 18.89
CA GLU A 105 -23.13 -13.30 19.13
C GLU A 105 -22.88 -13.73 20.56
N SER A 106 -21.89 -14.60 20.74
CA SER A 106 -21.29 -14.82 22.05
C SER A 106 -20.59 -13.55 22.53
N SER A 107 -20.59 -13.34 23.85
CA SER A 107 -19.79 -12.28 24.50
C SER A 107 -18.29 -12.39 24.19
N ILE A 108 -17.84 -13.60 23.86
CA ILE A 108 -16.46 -13.90 23.48
C ILE A 108 -16.12 -13.25 22.13
N PHE A 109 -16.97 -13.41 21.12
CA PHE A 109 -16.75 -12.81 19.80
C PHE A 109 -16.79 -11.28 19.89
N SER A 110 -17.79 -10.70 20.56
CA SER A 110 -17.88 -9.25 20.73
C SER A 110 -16.67 -8.66 21.47
N SER A 111 -16.21 -9.34 22.52
CA SER A 111 -15.00 -8.92 23.24
C SER A 111 -13.75 -9.01 22.38
N PHE A 112 -13.60 -10.05 21.56
CA PHE A 112 -12.50 -10.19 20.62
C PHE A 112 -12.45 -9.02 19.62
N PHE A 113 -13.61 -8.65 19.05
CA PHE A 113 -13.68 -7.56 18.07
C PHE A 113 -13.31 -6.20 18.68
N ASN A 114 -13.89 -5.85 19.83
CA ASN A 114 -13.61 -4.57 20.47
C ASN A 114 -12.12 -4.46 20.87
N SER A 115 -11.56 -5.51 21.49
CA SER A 115 -10.14 -5.52 21.85
C SER A 115 -9.24 -5.39 20.62
N THR A 116 -9.54 -6.10 19.54
CA THR A 116 -8.77 -6.03 18.29
C THR A 116 -8.85 -4.63 17.68
N PHE A 117 -10.03 -4.02 17.65
CA PHE A 117 -10.24 -2.68 17.13
C PHE A 117 -9.47 -1.62 17.91
N ASP A 118 -9.53 -1.65 19.25
CA ASP A 118 -8.81 -0.69 20.09
C ASP A 118 -7.29 -0.77 19.85
N ILE A 119 -6.75 -1.99 19.75
CA ILE A 119 -5.34 -2.21 19.43
C ILE A 119 -4.98 -1.56 18.08
N LEU A 120 -5.79 -1.78 17.04
CA LEU A 120 -5.51 -1.25 15.71
C LEU A 120 -5.70 0.26 15.63
N MET A 121 -6.75 0.80 16.25
CA MET A 121 -7.00 2.24 16.29
C MET A 121 -5.91 2.98 17.05
N SER A 122 -5.26 2.36 18.04
CA SER A 122 -4.10 2.96 18.71
C SER A 122 -2.88 3.16 17.77
N MET A 123 -2.76 2.36 16.71
CA MET A 123 -1.67 2.45 15.73
C MET A 123 -1.89 3.54 14.69
N PHE A 124 -3.17 3.77 14.35
CA PHE A 124 -3.59 4.62 13.24
C PHE A 124 -4.38 5.86 13.69
N GLY A 125 -4.47 6.09 15.01
CA GLY A 125 -5.28 7.14 15.62
C GLY A 125 -4.59 8.50 15.70
N ASP A 126 -3.29 8.51 15.99
CA ASP A 126 -2.55 9.76 16.24
C ASP A 126 -1.69 10.15 15.02
N GLY A 127 -2.04 11.29 14.42
CA GLY A 127 -1.58 11.75 13.11
C GLY A 127 -0.14 12.24 13.02
N ASN A 128 0.81 11.59 13.68
CA ASN A 128 2.23 11.94 13.59
C ASN A 128 3.21 10.76 13.77
N VAL A 129 2.71 9.52 13.81
CA VAL A 129 3.59 8.35 13.94
C VAL A 129 4.14 7.98 12.56
N THR A 130 5.47 7.96 12.43
CA THR A 130 6.16 7.33 11.31
C THR A 130 5.92 5.82 11.40
N LEU A 131 5.03 5.33 10.55
CA LEU A 131 4.65 3.93 10.56
C LEU A 131 5.69 3.09 9.82
N SER A 132 6.53 2.41 10.60
CA SER A 132 7.42 1.36 10.10
C SER A 132 6.77 0.00 10.33
N LEU A 133 7.16 -0.97 9.51
CA LEU A 133 6.71 -2.35 9.67
C LEU A 133 7.11 -2.91 11.05
N GLU A 134 8.27 -2.52 11.58
CA GLU A 134 8.76 -2.87 12.91
C GLU A 134 7.81 -2.37 14.02
N ASN A 135 7.42 -1.10 13.99
CA ASN A 135 6.51 -0.52 14.98
C ASN A 135 5.11 -1.16 14.93
N ALA A 136 4.69 -1.64 13.75
CA ALA A 136 3.41 -2.30 13.57
C ALA A 136 3.37 -3.75 14.09
N THR A 137 4.52 -4.37 14.37
CA THR A 137 4.56 -5.79 14.79
C THR A 137 3.96 -6.07 16.15
N LEU A 138 4.21 -5.22 17.14
CA LEU A 138 3.74 -5.39 18.52
C LEU A 138 2.21 -5.53 18.60
N PRO A 139 1.43 -4.59 18.05
CA PRO A 139 -0.02 -4.70 18.03
C PRO A 139 -0.51 -5.83 17.12
N PHE A 140 0.14 -6.14 16.00
CA PHE A 140 -0.23 -7.33 15.20
C PHE A 140 -0.07 -8.63 16.00
N ASN A 141 1.02 -8.77 16.77
CA ASN A 141 1.20 -9.91 17.67
C ASN A 141 0.09 -9.96 18.73
N SER A 142 -0.34 -8.82 19.26
CA SER A 142 -1.45 -8.73 20.21
C SER A 142 -2.79 -9.16 19.60
N VAL A 143 -3.07 -8.75 18.35
CA VAL A 143 -4.25 -9.19 17.59
C VAL A 143 -4.22 -10.71 17.37
N LEU A 144 -3.08 -11.27 16.94
CA LEU A 144 -2.94 -12.71 16.78
C LEU A 144 -3.10 -13.46 18.11
N ASN A 145 -2.55 -12.96 19.21
CA ASN A 145 -2.74 -13.57 20.53
C ASN A 145 -4.20 -13.54 20.96
N SER A 146 -4.95 -12.49 20.61
CA SER A 146 -6.38 -12.40 20.90
C SER A 146 -7.21 -13.47 20.19
N THR A 147 -6.73 -14.02 19.05
CA THR A 147 -7.44 -15.09 18.33
C THR A 147 -7.56 -16.39 19.12
N SER A 148 -6.68 -16.62 20.10
CA SER A 148 -6.78 -17.76 21.02
C SER A 148 -8.09 -17.78 21.82
N ARG A 149 -8.69 -16.62 22.08
CA ARG A 149 -9.97 -16.49 22.80
C ARG A 149 -11.15 -17.08 22.04
N LEU A 150 -11.00 -17.29 20.73
CA LEU A 150 -12.04 -17.84 19.85
C LEU A 150 -12.13 -19.36 19.92
N ASP A 151 -11.26 -20.04 20.68
CA ASP A 151 -11.33 -21.50 20.86
C ASP A 151 -12.62 -21.95 21.58
N GLY A 152 -13.36 -21.02 22.22
CA GLY A 152 -14.69 -21.29 22.76
C GLY A 152 -15.86 -20.95 21.82
N GLY A 153 -15.61 -20.32 20.67
CA GLY A 153 -16.63 -19.74 19.79
C GLY A 153 -17.26 -20.72 18.80
N GLY A 154 -18.44 -20.37 18.28
CA GLY A 154 -19.11 -21.14 17.23
C GLY A 154 -18.33 -21.14 15.89
N LYS A 155 -18.53 -22.16 15.04
CA LYS A 155 -17.86 -22.29 13.73
C LYS A 155 -17.95 -21.01 12.88
N GLY A 156 -19.14 -20.39 12.81
CA GLY A 156 -19.36 -19.15 12.08
C GLY A 156 -18.60 -17.95 12.67
N GLU A 157 -18.55 -17.86 14.00
CA GLU A 157 -17.80 -16.82 14.71
C GLU A 157 -16.29 -16.94 14.47
N VAL A 158 -15.73 -18.15 14.55
CA VAL A 158 -14.29 -18.35 14.31
C VAL A 158 -13.93 -17.95 12.87
N VAL A 159 -14.74 -18.34 11.89
CA VAL A 159 -14.51 -17.96 10.47
C VAL A 159 -14.59 -16.45 10.28
N SER A 160 -15.60 -15.79 10.85
CA SER A 160 -15.75 -14.33 10.76
C SER A 160 -14.59 -13.59 11.43
N ALA A 161 -14.16 -14.05 12.60
CA ALA A 161 -13.06 -13.43 13.33
C ALA A 161 -11.71 -13.62 12.63
N VAL A 162 -11.43 -14.81 12.10
CA VAL A 162 -10.22 -15.05 11.29
C VAL A 162 -10.25 -14.18 10.03
N THR A 163 -11.39 -14.12 9.33
CA THR A 163 -11.53 -13.27 8.13
C THR A 163 -11.24 -11.80 8.45
N PHE A 164 -11.78 -11.30 9.57
CA PHE A 164 -11.53 -9.95 10.04
C PHE A 164 -10.05 -9.69 10.33
N VAL A 165 -9.35 -10.62 10.98
CA VAL A 165 -7.90 -10.51 11.23
C VAL A 165 -7.12 -10.44 9.93
N LEU A 166 -7.41 -11.35 8.98
CA LEU A 166 -6.72 -11.39 7.69
C LEU A 166 -6.89 -10.07 6.93
N GLN A 167 -8.14 -9.61 6.76
CA GLN A 167 -8.45 -8.37 6.03
C GLN A 167 -7.84 -7.13 6.69
N THR A 168 -7.85 -7.08 8.02
CA THR A 168 -7.26 -5.96 8.74
C THR A 168 -5.75 -5.93 8.52
N MET A 169 -5.08 -7.06 8.70
CA MET A 169 -3.63 -7.17 8.53
C MET A 169 -3.21 -6.81 7.09
N GLU A 170 -3.94 -7.29 6.10
CA GLU A 170 -3.79 -6.95 4.69
C GLU A 170 -3.86 -5.43 4.44
N LEU A 171 -4.93 -4.79 4.90
CA LEU A 171 -5.13 -3.35 4.71
C LEU A 171 -4.08 -2.52 5.46
N SER A 172 -3.77 -2.89 6.69
CA SER A 172 -2.78 -2.19 7.53
C SER A 172 -1.37 -2.29 6.96
N THR A 173 -0.95 -3.48 6.52
CA THR A 173 0.39 -3.69 5.93
C THR A 173 0.54 -3.02 4.57
N LEU A 174 -0.50 -3.04 3.74
CA LEU A 174 -0.54 -2.31 2.47
C LEU A 174 -0.43 -0.80 2.71
N ALA A 175 -1.14 -0.26 3.70
CA ALA A 175 -1.07 1.16 4.06
C ALA A 175 0.33 1.56 4.55
N ILE A 176 0.99 0.72 5.37
CA ILE A 176 2.39 0.94 5.80
C ILE A 176 3.34 0.97 4.61
N ALA A 177 3.15 0.07 3.64
CA ALA A 177 3.98 0.00 2.44
C ALA A 177 3.89 1.28 1.60
N LEU A 178 2.68 1.81 1.41
CA LEU A 178 2.42 3.03 0.66
C LEU A 178 2.97 4.30 1.32
N GLN A 179 3.32 4.24 2.60
CA GLN A 179 3.84 5.38 3.37
C GLN A 179 5.33 5.35 3.62
N SER A 180 6.02 4.34 3.10
CA SER A 180 7.47 4.28 3.13
C SER A 180 8.05 4.51 1.74
N PRO A 181 7.87 5.69 1.11
CA PRO A 181 8.37 5.97 -0.24
C PRO A 181 9.89 5.96 -0.35
N GLU A 182 10.60 5.93 0.78
CA GLU A 182 12.06 5.76 0.84
C GLU A 182 12.50 4.30 0.73
N ARG A 183 11.60 3.33 1.00
CA ARG A 183 11.92 1.90 1.04
C ARG A 183 11.07 1.16 0.00
N THR A 184 11.73 0.72 -1.06
CA THR A 184 11.09 -0.09 -2.11
C THR A 184 10.65 -1.46 -1.60
N THR A 185 11.33 -2.04 -0.60
CA THR A 185 10.93 -3.30 0.03
C THR A 185 11.19 -3.23 1.53
N GLN A 186 10.27 -3.77 2.31
CA GLN A 186 10.37 -3.90 3.76
C GLN A 186 10.00 -5.32 4.15
N ASP A 187 10.67 -5.86 5.15
CA ASP A 187 10.36 -7.16 5.70
C ASP A 187 10.45 -7.14 7.22
N VAL A 188 9.63 -7.96 7.86
CA VAL A 188 9.69 -8.20 9.29
C VAL A 188 9.32 -9.64 9.56
N THR A 189 10.00 -10.25 10.52
CA THR A 189 9.68 -11.59 10.98
C THR A 189 9.61 -11.56 12.50
N THR A 190 8.54 -12.12 13.04
CA THR A 190 8.30 -12.33 14.47
C THR A 190 8.02 -13.82 14.71
N GLU A 191 7.83 -14.21 15.98
CA GLU A 191 7.41 -15.58 16.30
C GLU A 191 6.03 -15.92 15.72
N SER A 192 5.13 -14.94 15.64
CA SER A 192 3.73 -15.13 15.27
C SER A 192 3.45 -14.90 13.79
N LEU A 193 4.27 -14.11 13.09
CA LEU A 193 4.05 -13.73 11.70
C LEU A 193 5.35 -13.34 10.99
N ALA A 194 5.33 -13.43 9.66
CA ALA A 194 6.32 -12.76 8.81
C ALA A 194 5.58 -11.94 7.76
N ILE A 195 6.11 -10.77 7.43
CA ILE A 195 5.54 -9.86 6.43
C ILE A 195 6.65 -9.41 5.52
N GLN A 196 6.38 -9.38 4.23
CA GLN A 196 7.15 -8.58 3.29
C GLN A 196 6.21 -7.65 2.55
N THR A 197 6.63 -6.40 2.39
CA THR A 197 5.93 -5.42 1.58
C THR A 197 6.85 -4.83 0.53
N ARG A 198 6.27 -4.42 -0.59
CA ARG A 198 6.98 -3.81 -1.70
C ARG A 198 6.20 -2.61 -2.19
N LEU A 199 6.85 -1.45 -2.24
CA LEU A 199 6.34 -0.27 -2.91
C LEU A 199 6.77 -0.29 -4.36
N VAL A 200 5.82 -0.05 -5.27
CA VAL A 200 6.05 0.03 -6.70
C VAL A 200 5.66 1.44 -7.17
N THR A 201 6.65 2.16 -7.67
CA THR A 201 6.52 3.51 -8.18
C THR A 201 6.95 3.57 -9.64
N GLY A 202 6.10 4.13 -10.52
CA GLY A 202 6.44 4.39 -11.91
C GLY A 202 5.87 3.39 -12.92
N ASN A 203 6.38 3.45 -14.16
CA ASN A 203 5.89 2.62 -15.25
C ASN A 203 6.57 1.24 -15.20
N CYS A 204 5.76 0.19 -15.08
CA CYS A 204 6.19 -1.20 -15.21
C CYS A 204 6.95 -1.37 -16.54
N SER A 205 8.26 -1.60 -16.46
CA SER A 205 9.18 -1.42 -17.60
C SER A 205 8.96 -2.46 -18.70
N GLN A 206 8.37 -3.60 -18.34
CA GLN A 206 7.88 -4.63 -19.23
C GLN A 206 6.48 -5.03 -18.76
N HIS A 207 5.52 -5.18 -19.68
CA HIS A 207 4.15 -5.68 -19.43
C HIS A 207 4.09 -7.09 -18.78
N SER A 208 5.22 -7.66 -18.34
CA SER A 208 5.34 -8.97 -17.71
C SER A 208 6.34 -8.98 -16.54
N GLU A 209 6.64 -7.83 -15.93
CA GLU A 209 7.45 -7.82 -14.70
C GLU A 209 6.67 -8.45 -13.54
N VAL A 210 7.22 -9.51 -12.96
CA VAL A 210 6.65 -10.24 -11.82
C VAL A 210 7.51 -9.99 -10.58
N PHE A 211 6.86 -9.63 -9.49
CA PHE A 211 7.50 -9.46 -8.19
C PHE A 211 7.17 -10.64 -7.29
N THR A 212 8.21 -11.28 -6.77
CA THR A 212 8.12 -12.34 -5.76
C THR A 212 8.27 -11.73 -4.37
N LEU A 213 7.23 -11.85 -3.56
CA LEU A 213 7.26 -11.55 -2.14
C LEU A 213 7.46 -12.84 -1.34
N ARG A 214 8.18 -12.77 -0.22
CA ARG A 214 8.56 -13.90 0.63
C ARG A 214 8.24 -13.60 2.09
N ALA A 215 7.56 -14.53 2.75
CA ALA A 215 7.26 -14.46 4.17
C ALA A 215 7.40 -15.85 4.76
N HIS A 216 8.30 -16.02 5.74
CA HIS A 216 8.83 -17.33 6.10
C HIS A 216 9.34 -18.08 4.84
N GLU A 217 8.91 -19.32 4.65
CA GLU A 217 9.28 -20.18 3.52
C GLU A 217 8.22 -20.18 2.41
N GLU A 218 7.22 -19.31 2.52
CA GLU A 218 6.12 -19.16 1.57
C GLU A 218 6.41 -18.03 0.59
N THR A 219 5.81 -18.09 -0.60
CA THR A 219 5.96 -17.02 -1.60
C THR A 219 4.65 -16.60 -2.25
N MET A 220 4.61 -15.34 -2.67
CA MET A 220 3.54 -14.77 -3.49
C MET A 220 4.16 -14.05 -4.70
N ASP A 221 3.76 -14.45 -5.90
CA ASP A 221 4.15 -13.82 -7.15
C ASP A 221 3.00 -12.97 -7.69
N VAL A 222 3.28 -11.70 -7.98
CA VAL A 222 2.30 -10.75 -8.51
C VAL A 222 2.88 -9.91 -9.64
N HIS A 223 2.08 -9.67 -10.68
CA HIS A 223 2.43 -8.81 -11.80
C HIS A 223 2.47 -7.32 -11.39
N CYS A 224 3.43 -6.57 -11.92
CA CYS A 224 3.58 -5.14 -11.67
C CYS A 224 2.31 -4.35 -12.03
N ASP A 225 1.67 -4.66 -13.17
CA ASP A 225 0.44 -4.00 -13.62
C ASP A 225 -0.75 -4.24 -12.67
N THR A 226 -0.74 -5.37 -11.96
CA THR A 226 -1.75 -5.69 -10.94
C THR A 226 -1.55 -4.87 -9.66
N ILE A 227 -0.32 -4.47 -9.34
CA ILE A 227 -0.01 -3.62 -8.20
C ILE A 227 -0.37 -2.16 -8.48
N THR A 228 -0.06 -1.66 -9.68
CA THR A 228 -0.22 -0.24 -10.04
C THR A 228 -1.58 0.09 -10.65
N GLY A 229 -2.39 -0.89 -11.02
CA GLY A 229 -3.75 -0.71 -11.53
C GLY A 229 -3.85 -0.38 -13.03
N ALA A 230 -2.78 0.13 -13.65
CA ALA A 230 -2.51 0.18 -15.11
C ALA A 230 -1.18 0.94 -15.39
N ALA A 231 -0.55 0.65 -16.52
CA ALA A 231 0.85 0.93 -16.88
C ALA A 231 1.33 2.41 -17.02
N THR A 232 0.51 3.42 -16.68
CA THR A 232 0.91 4.83 -16.82
C THR A 232 0.72 5.60 -15.51
N GLN A 233 1.84 5.84 -14.81
CA GLN A 233 1.95 6.70 -13.61
C GLN A 233 1.09 6.30 -12.39
N GLY A 234 1.01 5.01 -12.06
CA GLY A 234 0.41 4.52 -10.81
C GLY A 234 1.44 4.37 -9.67
N VAL A 235 1.02 4.66 -8.44
CA VAL A 235 1.73 4.24 -7.22
C VAL A 235 0.92 3.11 -6.61
N GLY A 236 1.55 1.95 -6.40
CA GLY A 236 0.90 0.81 -5.78
C GLY A 236 1.84 0.09 -4.83
N ALA A 237 1.30 -0.73 -3.96
CA ALA A 237 2.09 -1.60 -3.10
C ALA A 237 1.59 -3.04 -3.16
N ALA A 238 2.48 -3.96 -2.81
CA ALA A 238 2.15 -5.34 -2.51
C ALA A 238 2.56 -5.65 -1.08
N ALA A 239 1.74 -6.42 -0.38
CA ALA A 239 2.02 -6.96 0.94
C ALA A 239 1.74 -8.45 0.93
N PHE A 240 2.65 -9.22 1.52
CA PHE A 240 2.51 -10.67 1.69
C PHE A 240 2.79 -11.02 3.14
N ILE A 241 1.88 -11.78 3.75
CA ILE A 241 1.88 -12.09 5.17
C ILE A 241 1.76 -13.60 5.35
N SER A 242 2.58 -14.15 6.24
CA SER A 242 2.56 -15.56 6.63
C SER A 242 2.35 -15.66 8.15
N TYR A 243 1.32 -16.40 8.56
CA TYR A 243 0.90 -16.50 9.96
C TYR A 243 1.32 -17.83 10.58
N SER A 244 1.88 -17.80 11.78
CA SER A 244 2.39 -19.00 12.47
C SER A 244 1.33 -19.81 13.20
N THR A 245 0.23 -19.18 13.63
CA THR A 245 -0.73 -19.79 14.57
C THR A 245 -2.15 -19.98 14.02
N LEU A 246 -2.48 -19.35 12.89
CA LEU A 246 -3.87 -19.37 12.38
C LEU A 246 -4.31 -20.73 11.83
N ASP A 247 -3.37 -21.57 11.36
CA ASP A 247 -3.72 -22.87 10.77
C ASP A 247 -4.37 -23.82 11.78
N SER A 248 -3.91 -23.82 13.04
CA SER A 248 -4.45 -24.68 14.09
C SER A 248 -5.87 -24.25 14.49
N ILE A 249 -6.12 -22.94 14.55
CA ILE A 249 -7.41 -22.33 14.89
C ILE A 249 -8.46 -22.66 13.82
N ILE A 250 -8.11 -22.54 12.53
CA ILE A 250 -9.04 -22.84 11.44
C ILE A 250 -9.28 -24.36 11.33
N SER A 251 -8.21 -25.16 11.46
CA SER A 251 -8.30 -26.62 11.38
C SER A 251 -9.17 -27.23 12.47
N ALA A 252 -9.19 -26.64 13.67
CA ALA A 252 -10.02 -27.11 14.77
C ALA A 252 -11.55 -27.03 14.48
N ARG A 253 -11.99 -26.19 13.53
CA ARG A 253 -13.42 -25.82 13.39
C ARG A 253 -14.03 -26.05 12.01
N ARG A 254 -13.24 -26.21 10.94
CA ARG A 254 -13.77 -26.54 9.59
C ARG A 254 -14.29 -27.98 9.45
N LEU A 255 -14.11 -28.84 10.44
CA LEU A 255 -14.38 -30.28 10.41
C LEU A 255 -15.87 -30.72 10.48
N SER A 256 -16.84 -29.88 10.09
CA SER A 256 -18.26 -30.26 10.22
C SER A 256 -19.12 -30.19 8.95
N GLU A 257 -18.62 -29.79 7.79
CA GLU A 257 -19.47 -29.80 6.58
C GLU A 257 -18.72 -30.23 5.32
N GLY A 258 -18.80 -31.53 5.05
CA GLY A 258 -18.90 -32.04 3.68
C GLY A 258 -20.21 -32.81 3.58
N ASN A 259 -21.21 -32.26 2.90
CA ASN A 259 -22.41 -32.99 2.52
C ASN A 259 -22.02 -34.10 1.53
N LEU A 260 -22.15 -35.38 1.90
CA LEU A 260 -23.05 -36.37 1.28
C LEU A 260 -22.68 -37.85 1.49
N LEU A 261 -23.75 -38.67 1.41
CA LEU A 261 -23.86 -40.13 1.24
C LEU A 261 -23.42 -41.04 2.40
N VAL A 262 -24.47 -41.55 3.07
CA VAL A 262 -24.60 -42.86 3.72
C VAL A 262 -23.31 -43.71 3.72
N GLY A 263 -22.67 -43.82 4.89
CA GLY A 263 -21.74 -44.91 5.21
C GLY A 263 -20.25 -44.60 5.30
N GLY A 264 -19.79 -43.40 4.94
CA GLY A 264 -18.37 -43.02 5.04
C GLY A 264 -18.04 -42.18 6.27
N LYS A 265 -17.15 -42.67 7.15
CA LYS A 265 -16.55 -41.88 8.24
C LYS A 265 -15.64 -40.81 7.61
N LEU A 266 -15.99 -39.52 7.71
CA LEU A 266 -15.16 -38.43 7.19
C LEU A 266 -13.79 -38.46 7.87
N GLU A 267 -12.72 -38.53 7.08
CA GLU A 267 -11.38 -38.25 7.58
C GLU A 267 -11.28 -36.78 7.99
N LYS A 268 -10.63 -36.52 9.12
CA LYS A 268 -10.43 -35.15 9.63
C LYS A 268 -9.45 -34.43 8.70
N SER A 269 -9.96 -33.63 7.77
CA SER A 269 -9.15 -32.75 6.93
C SER A 269 -8.62 -31.55 7.73
N HIS A 270 -7.30 -31.42 7.77
CA HIS A 270 -6.60 -30.33 8.47
C HIS A 270 -5.87 -29.46 7.44
N ILE A 271 -5.62 -28.20 7.80
CA ILE A 271 -4.75 -27.33 6.99
C ILE A 271 -3.33 -27.88 7.09
N ASN A 272 -2.75 -28.20 5.94
CA ASN A 272 -1.41 -28.78 5.83
C ASN A 272 -0.35 -27.72 5.44
N SER A 273 -0.60 -26.45 5.69
CA SER A 273 0.33 -25.36 5.39
C SER A 273 0.21 -24.28 6.46
N ARG A 274 1.06 -23.25 6.39
CA ARG A 274 0.75 -21.99 7.08
C ARG A 274 -0.44 -21.32 6.38
N VAL A 275 -1.15 -20.49 7.15
CA VAL A 275 -2.10 -19.56 6.56
C VAL A 275 -1.29 -18.37 6.04
N VAL A 276 -1.57 -17.95 4.82
CA VAL A 276 -0.97 -16.75 4.23
C VAL A 276 -2.07 -15.83 3.71
N SER A 277 -1.72 -14.56 3.56
CA SER A 277 -2.61 -13.55 2.99
C SER A 277 -1.80 -12.53 2.19
N GLY A 278 -2.47 -11.81 1.31
CA GLY A 278 -1.80 -10.93 0.37
C GLY A 278 -2.70 -9.80 -0.10
N ALA A 279 -2.15 -8.58 -0.12
CA ALA A 279 -2.86 -7.38 -0.55
C ALA A 279 -2.05 -6.64 -1.59
N VAL A 280 -2.71 -6.15 -2.63
CA VAL A 280 -2.06 -5.43 -3.72
C VAL A 280 -2.93 -4.24 -4.14
N GLY A 281 -2.29 -3.15 -4.55
CA GLY A 281 -2.98 -1.96 -5.05
C GLY A 281 -2.54 -0.67 -4.40
N ASP A 282 -3.33 0.37 -4.67
CA ASP A 282 -3.16 1.73 -4.15
C ASP A 282 -4.06 2.02 -2.93
N GLY A 283 -4.83 1.03 -2.46
CA GLY A 283 -5.84 1.16 -1.40
C GLY A 283 -7.29 1.22 -1.86
N SER A 284 -7.52 1.29 -3.17
CA SER A 284 -8.85 1.17 -3.77
C SER A 284 -9.23 -0.31 -3.96
N PRO A 285 -10.53 -0.65 -4.09
CA PRO A 285 -10.93 -1.98 -4.49
C PRO A 285 -10.30 -2.36 -5.84
N VAL A 286 -9.40 -3.34 -5.84
CA VAL A 286 -8.68 -3.76 -7.06
C VAL A 286 -9.36 -4.97 -7.67
N HIS A 287 -9.69 -4.86 -8.96
CA HIS A 287 -9.90 -6.03 -9.81
C HIS A 287 -8.55 -6.45 -10.36
N LEU A 288 -8.09 -7.65 -9.98
CA LEU A 288 -6.79 -8.16 -10.39
C LEU A 288 -6.76 -8.35 -11.91
N SER A 289 -5.90 -7.60 -12.60
CA SER A 289 -5.65 -7.76 -14.04
C SER A 289 -4.99 -9.09 -14.38
N SER A 290 -4.30 -9.70 -13.42
CA SER A 290 -3.67 -11.02 -13.49
C SER A 290 -3.69 -11.69 -12.12
N PRO A 291 -3.73 -13.03 -12.04
CA PRO A 291 -3.81 -13.73 -10.76
C PRO A 291 -2.53 -13.54 -9.93
N ALA A 292 -2.68 -13.54 -8.60
CA ALA A 292 -1.56 -13.70 -7.68
C ALA A 292 -1.32 -15.20 -7.44
N ASN A 293 -0.09 -15.65 -7.62
CA ASN A 293 0.29 -17.05 -7.47
C ASN A 293 0.96 -17.27 -6.11
N PHE A 294 0.40 -18.17 -5.30
CA PHE A 294 0.95 -18.51 -3.99
C PHE A 294 1.65 -19.87 -4.05
N THR A 295 2.87 -19.94 -3.50
CA THR A 295 3.58 -21.21 -3.32
C THR A 295 3.68 -21.49 -1.82
N LEU A 296 3.07 -22.60 -1.39
CA LEU A 296 2.96 -22.96 0.01
C LEU A 296 3.72 -24.26 0.33
N ARG A 297 4.49 -24.27 1.41
CA ARG A 297 5.16 -25.47 1.90
C ARG A 297 4.20 -26.31 2.74
N HIS A 298 4.15 -27.60 2.45
CA HIS A 298 3.41 -28.54 3.29
C HIS A 298 4.08 -28.70 4.66
N LYS A 299 3.28 -28.76 5.73
CA LYS A 299 3.77 -29.12 7.06
C LYS A 299 4.19 -30.58 7.05
N GLN A 300 5.44 -30.85 7.42
CA GLN A 300 5.88 -32.22 7.66
C GLN A 300 5.28 -32.68 8.99
N TYR A 301 4.29 -33.56 8.93
CA TYR A 301 3.86 -34.29 10.12
C TYR A 301 4.91 -35.37 10.42
N PRO A 302 5.46 -35.44 11.65
CA PRO A 302 6.23 -36.61 12.04
C PRO A 302 5.29 -37.83 11.95
N VAL A 303 5.71 -38.80 11.12
CA VAL A 303 5.05 -40.10 10.93
C VAL A 303 5.20 -40.95 12.18
#